data_AF-A0A9E6UVK0-F1
#
_entry.id   AF-A0A9E6UVK0-F1
#
_cell.length_a   1.000
_cell.length_b   1.000
_cell.length_c   1.000
_cell.angle_alpha   90.00
_cell.angle_beta   90.00
_cell.angle_gamma   90.00
#
_symmetry.space_group_name_H-M   'P 1'
#
loop_
_entity.id
_entity.type
_entity.pdbx_description
1 polymer ?
#
loop_
_entity_poly.entity_id
_entity_poly.type
_entity_poly.pdbx_seq_one_letter_code
_entity_poly.pdbx_strand_id
1 'polypeptide(L)'
;MLLISAEQIKYCQLAYTKNNQQHTKKGMFYNNKLFTKIESFPKQEKHHAIEKAKFISVENKGHYLIIVVEETNTYDIWQQNDHVKIKSHETKDENKVSEINLEELVKKMRNVGGIRIENRRYNLRVYHRCFVGKEAVAWFMEHLKISHEKAIVLGQRLIQEKWIHHVTNEHEFKDENLFYRFYWDEKLEEKPEEKLLDGNKIKKFFSLS
;
A
#
# COMPACT_ATOMS: atom_id res chain seq x y z
N MET A 1 8.58 10.11 22.71
CA MET A 1 7.50 9.26 23.28
C MET A 1 6.16 9.82 22.82
N LEU A 2 5.23 8.97 22.41
CA LEU A 2 3.87 9.32 22.00
C LEU A 2 2.85 8.75 22.99
N LEU A 3 1.73 9.45 23.20
CA LEU A 3 0.57 8.97 23.95
C LEU A 3 -0.64 8.91 23.00
N ILE A 4 -1.26 7.73 22.85
CA ILE A 4 -2.36 7.48 21.90
C ILE A 4 -3.45 6.62 22.53
N SER A 5 -4.66 6.63 21.97
CA SER A 5 -5.76 5.75 22.38
C SER A 5 -5.63 4.35 21.75
N ALA A 6 -6.09 3.32 22.46
CA ALA A 6 -6.19 1.95 21.95
C ALA A 6 -6.99 1.83 20.63
N GLU A 7 -7.92 2.74 20.37
CA GLU A 7 -8.72 2.77 19.13
C GLU A 7 -7.88 3.16 17.89
N GLN A 8 -6.71 3.76 18.10
CA GLN A 8 -5.83 4.24 17.02
C GLN A 8 -4.81 3.18 16.58
N ILE A 9 -4.82 1.99 17.19
CA ILE A 9 -3.85 0.93 16.91
C ILE A 9 -4.53 -0.37 16.49
N LYS A 10 -3.75 -1.27 15.88
CA LYS A 10 -4.19 -2.62 15.53
C LYS A 10 -3.40 -3.63 16.35
N TYR A 11 -4.06 -4.38 17.24
CA TYR A 11 -3.42 -5.50 17.93
C TYR A 11 -3.16 -6.66 16.96
N CYS A 12 -2.06 -7.36 17.18
CA CYS A 12 -1.68 -8.52 16.37
C CYS A 12 -0.98 -9.58 17.24
N GLN A 13 -0.81 -10.78 16.68
CA GLN A 13 0.14 -11.75 17.20
C GLN A 13 1.46 -11.52 16.48
N LEU A 14 2.57 -11.63 17.19
CA LEU A 14 3.92 -11.48 16.67
C LEU A 14 4.68 -12.78 16.82
N ALA A 15 5.33 -13.23 15.75
CA ALA A 15 6.27 -14.33 15.76
C ALA A 15 7.69 -13.82 16.06
N TYR A 16 8.42 -14.58 16.86
CA TYR A 16 9.84 -14.36 17.14
C TYR A 16 10.55 -15.69 17.36
N THR A 17 11.85 -15.72 17.06
CA THR A 17 12.69 -16.92 17.24
C THR A 17 13.53 -16.77 18.51
N LYS A 18 13.52 -17.79 19.37
CA LYS A 18 14.39 -17.89 20.54
C LYS A 18 14.89 -19.34 20.63
N ASN A 19 16.19 -19.54 20.79
CA ASN A 19 16.79 -20.89 20.87
C ASN A 19 16.39 -21.81 19.69
N ASN A 20 16.36 -21.28 18.46
CA ASN A 20 15.88 -21.98 17.26
C ASN A 20 14.42 -22.48 17.32
N GLN A 21 13.64 -22.05 18.30
CA GLN A 21 12.20 -22.33 18.38
C GLN A 21 11.39 -21.08 18.06
N GLN A 22 10.31 -21.25 17.30
CA GLN A 22 9.36 -20.17 17.03
C GLN A 22 8.41 -20.02 18.21
N HIS A 23 8.25 -18.78 18.65
CA HIS A 23 7.33 -18.40 19.71
C HIS A 23 6.46 -17.25 19.26
N THR A 24 5.36 -17.03 19.97
CA THR A 24 4.41 -15.99 19.61
C THR A 24 4.00 -15.17 20.82
N LYS A 25 3.90 -13.86 20.65
CA LYS A 25 3.51 -12.92 21.70
C LYS A 25 2.52 -11.88 21.16
N LYS A 26 1.74 -11.27 22.05
CA LYS A 26 0.89 -10.13 21.68
C LYS A 26 1.74 -8.94 21.24
N GLY A 27 1.30 -8.30 20.17
CA GLY A 27 1.91 -7.12 19.59
C GLY A 27 0.86 -6.07 19.22
N MET A 28 1.34 -4.93 18.76
CA MET A 28 0.51 -3.95 18.07
C MET A 28 1.23 -3.39 16.85
N PHE A 29 0.45 -2.92 15.90
CA PHE A 29 0.89 -2.26 14.69
C PHE A 29 0.38 -0.82 14.67
N TYR A 30 1.30 0.12 14.44
CA TYR A 30 1.01 1.56 14.38
C TYR A 30 1.99 2.24 13.43
N ASN A 31 1.49 3.08 12.51
CA ASN A 31 2.29 3.80 11.51
C ASN A 31 3.35 2.94 10.79
N ASN A 32 2.90 1.78 10.28
CA ASN A 32 3.75 0.82 9.56
C ASN A 32 4.91 0.22 10.37
N LYS A 33 4.80 0.22 11.70
CA LYS A 33 5.82 -0.32 12.62
C LYS A 33 5.18 -1.30 13.62
N LEU A 34 5.97 -2.29 14.02
CA LEU A 34 5.55 -3.29 15.00
C LEU A 34 6.09 -2.94 16.38
N PHE A 35 5.26 -3.17 17.39
CA PHE A 35 5.60 -2.87 18.76
C PHE A 35 5.31 -4.06 19.68
N THR A 36 6.13 -4.17 20.72
CA THR A 36 6.00 -5.17 21.76
C THR A 36 5.79 -4.47 23.09
N LYS A 37 4.85 -4.99 23.89
CA LYS A 37 4.52 -4.43 25.20
C LYS A 37 5.69 -4.61 26.15
N ILE A 38 6.01 -3.55 26.89
CA ILE A 38 7.02 -3.53 27.95
C ILE A 38 6.33 -3.72 29.30
N GLU A 39 5.37 -2.86 29.61
CA GLU A 39 4.80 -2.73 30.96
C GLU A 39 3.37 -2.16 30.91
N SER A 40 2.60 -2.32 31.98
CA SER A 40 1.25 -1.76 32.12
C SER A 40 1.14 -1.06 33.46
N PHE A 41 0.43 0.06 33.50
CA PHE A 41 0.12 0.81 34.71
C PHE A 41 -1.39 0.91 34.88
N PRO A 42 -1.93 0.85 36.10
CA PRO A 42 -3.33 1.16 36.37
C PRO A 42 -3.74 2.54 35.83
N LYS A 43 -5.01 2.73 35.49
CA LYS A 43 -5.52 3.99 34.94
C LYS A 43 -5.21 5.21 35.82
N GLN A 44 -5.18 5.04 37.13
CA GLN A 44 -4.87 6.08 38.12
C GLN A 44 -3.39 6.52 38.07
N GLU A 45 -2.51 5.71 37.50
CA GLU A 45 -1.06 5.93 37.45
C GLU A 45 -0.56 6.49 36.12
N LYS A 46 -1.41 7.27 35.41
CA LYS A 46 -1.07 7.90 34.12
C LYS A 46 0.30 8.61 34.15
N HIS A 47 0.57 9.37 35.20
CA HIS A 47 1.80 10.15 35.30
C HIS A 47 3.04 9.24 35.35
N HIS A 48 3.02 8.20 36.20
CA HIS A 48 4.10 7.23 36.31
C HIS A 48 4.37 6.51 34.98
N ALA A 49 3.31 6.11 34.26
CA ALA A 49 3.45 5.48 32.94
C ALA A 49 4.17 6.41 31.94
N ILE A 50 3.78 7.69 31.92
CA ILE A 50 4.38 8.71 31.04
C ILE A 50 5.85 8.97 31.40
N GLU A 51 6.17 9.10 32.69
CA GLU A 51 7.54 9.31 33.16
C GLU A 51 8.43 8.11 32.85
N LYS A 52 7.95 6.90 33.12
CA LYS A 52 8.65 5.65 32.78
C LYS A 52 8.92 5.54 31.28
N ALA A 53 7.93 5.85 30.44
CA ALA A 53 8.10 5.81 28.99
C ALA A 53 9.10 6.86 28.48
N LYS A 54 9.12 8.06 29.07
CA LYS A 54 10.14 9.09 28.78
C LYS A 54 11.53 8.60 29.16
N PHE A 55 11.69 8.04 30.35
CA PHE A 55 12.96 7.49 30.83
C PHE A 55 13.50 6.40 29.88
N ILE A 56 12.67 5.41 29.52
CA ILE A 56 13.03 4.35 28.57
C ILE A 56 13.43 4.93 27.21
N SER A 57 12.71 5.95 26.71
CA SER A 57 13.03 6.60 25.44
C SER A 57 14.39 7.29 25.46
N VAL A 58 14.75 7.91 26.60
CA VAL A 58 16.05 8.59 26.80
C VAL A 58 17.18 7.58 26.92
N GLU A 59 17.01 6.52 27.72
CA GLU A 59 18.04 5.47 27.88
C GLU A 59 18.38 4.79 26.54
N ASN A 60 17.37 4.55 25.71
CA ASN A 60 17.56 4.00 24.37
C ASN A 60 18.10 5.01 23.35
N LYS A 61 18.43 6.25 23.76
CA LYS A 61 18.91 7.34 22.89
C LYS A 61 18.01 7.60 21.67
N GLY A 62 16.71 7.30 21.78
CA GLY A 62 15.77 7.40 20.68
C GLY A 62 15.93 6.37 19.55
N HIS A 63 16.75 5.33 19.70
CA HIS A 63 16.92 4.28 18.69
C HIS A 63 15.60 3.54 18.39
N TYR A 64 14.74 3.41 19.40
CA TYR A 64 13.43 2.79 19.27
C TYR A 64 12.33 3.76 19.68
N LEU A 65 11.22 3.73 18.93
CA LEU A 65 10.03 4.50 19.28
C LEU A 65 9.32 3.86 20.48
N ILE A 66 9.05 4.68 21.50
CA ILE A 66 8.25 4.32 22.67
C ILE A 66 6.89 5.00 22.59
N ILE A 67 5.82 4.22 22.79
CA ILE A 67 4.44 4.66 22.77
C ILE A 67 3.76 4.25 24.08
N VAL A 68 3.00 5.15 24.68
CA VAL A 68 2.05 4.86 25.74
C VAL A 68 0.67 4.75 25.10
N VAL A 69 -0.01 3.63 25.31
CA VAL A 69 -1.37 3.39 24.82
C VAL A 69 -2.32 3.51 25.98
N GLU A 70 -3.31 4.39 25.83
CA GLU A 70 -4.42 4.56 26.75
C GLU A 70 -5.49 3.50 26.47
N GLU A 71 -5.58 2.52 27.36
CA GLU A 71 -6.61 1.48 27.38
C GLU A 71 -7.77 1.89 28.29
N THR A 72 -8.85 1.09 28.33
CA THR A 72 -9.99 1.35 29.24
C THR A 72 -9.56 1.43 30.71
N ASN A 73 -8.71 0.50 31.15
CA ASN A 73 -8.33 0.36 32.56
C ASN A 73 -6.82 0.53 32.84
N THR A 74 -6.00 0.69 31.80
CA THR A 74 -4.54 0.77 31.94
C THR A 74 -3.92 1.82 31.03
N TYR A 75 -2.66 2.14 31.31
CA TYR A 75 -1.73 2.75 30.37
C TYR A 75 -0.62 1.75 30.07
N ASP A 76 -0.52 1.31 28.82
CA ASP A 76 0.43 0.29 28.40
C ASP A 76 1.62 0.95 27.69
N ILE A 77 2.85 0.61 28.09
CA ILE A 77 4.06 1.07 27.42
C ILE A 77 4.47 0.04 26.37
N TRP A 78 4.71 0.51 25.15
CA TRP A 78 5.08 -0.29 23.99
C TRP A 78 6.35 0.25 23.34
N GLN A 79 7.20 -0.66 22.88
CA GLN A 79 8.46 -0.33 22.20
C GLN A 79 8.49 -0.93 20.79
N GLN A 80 8.96 -0.13 19.82
CA GLN A 80 9.21 -0.57 18.45
C GLN A 80 10.18 -1.74 18.43
N ASN A 81 9.86 -2.77 17.68
CA ASN A 81 10.69 -3.94 17.52
C ASN A 81 10.73 -4.35 16.05
N ASP A 82 11.89 -4.19 15.41
CA ASP A 82 12.06 -4.49 13.98
C ASP A 82 12.43 -5.97 13.74
N HIS A 83 12.68 -6.73 14.81
CA HIS A 83 13.08 -8.14 14.74
C HIS A 83 11.92 -9.12 14.90
N VAL A 84 10.72 -8.61 15.22
CA VAL A 84 9.49 -9.40 15.26
C VAL A 84 8.79 -9.31 13.92
N LYS A 85 8.07 -10.37 13.57
CA LYS A 85 7.15 -10.37 12.42
C LYS A 85 5.75 -10.55 12.95
N ILE A 86 4.73 -10.08 12.23
CA ILE A 86 3.36 -10.49 12.54
C ILE A 86 3.32 -12.02 12.39
N LYS A 87 2.85 -12.72 13.44
CA LYS A 87 2.47 -14.11 13.35
C LYS A 87 1.27 -14.12 12.40
N SER A 88 1.54 -14.45 11.16
CA SER A 88 0.53 -14.86 10.22
C SER A 88 -0.36 -15.88 10.94
N HIS A 89 -1.67 -15.62 10.97
CA HIS A 89 -2.59 -16.75 11.08
C HIS A 89 -2.29 -17.53 9.81
N GLU A 90 -1.45 -18.56 9.92
CA GLU A 90 -1.15 -19.46 8.82
C GLU A 90 -2.41 -20.29 8.53
N THR A 91 -3.42 -19.64 7.95
CA THR A 91 -4.15 -20.28 6.87
C THR A 91 -3.17 -20.33 5.71
N LYS A 92 -3.17 -21.44 4.97
CA LYS A 92 -2.28 -21.77 3.84
C LYS A 92 -2.25 -20.73 2.69
N ASP A 93 -2.82 -19.55 2.84
CA ASP A 93 -3.04 -18.57 1.78
C ASP A 93 -2.03 -17.41 1.72
N GLU A 94 -1.21 -17.14 2.76
CA GLU A 94 -0.32 -15.96 2.75
C GLU A 94 0.91 -16.08 1.84
N ASN A 95 1.39 -17.30 1.56
CA ASN A 95 2.49 -17.51 0.61
C ASN A 95 2.09 -17.39 -0.87
N LYS A 96 0.80 -17.26 -1.20
CA LYS A 96 0.35 -17.28 -2.60
C LYS A 96 0.83 -16.06 -3.39
N VAL A 97 0.85 -14.85 -2.81
CA VAL A 97 1.07 -13.62 -3.62
C VAL A 97 2.50 -13.49 -4.15
N SER A 98 3.51 -13.83 -3.35
CA SER A 98 4.92 -13.84 -3.78
C SER A 98 5.23 -14.96 -4.77
N GLU A 99 4.51 -16.09 -4.67
CA GLU A 99 4.69 -17.24 -5.55
C GLU A 99 3.95 -17.10 -6.90
N ILE A 100 3.02 -16.14 -7.02
CA ILE A 100 2.35 -15.86 -8.29
C ILE A 100 3.41 -15.46 -9.33
N ASN A 101 3.41 -16.20 -10.45
CA ASN A 101 4.13 -15.84 -11.65
C ASN A 101 3.45 -14.63 -12.31
N LEU A 102 4.07 -13.45 -12.20
CA LEU A 102 3.48 -12.21 -12.73
C LEU A 102 3.39 -12.21 -14.25
N GLU A 103 4.31 -12.85 -14.96
CA GLU A 103 4.25 -12.93 -16.42
C GLU A 103 3.00 -13.70 -16.87
N GLU A 104 2.73 -14.86 -16.27
CA GLU A 104 1.53 -15.65 -16.56
C GLU A 104 0.26 -14.91 -16.15
N LEU A 105 0.28 -14.27 -14.98
CA LEU A 105 -0.85 -13.45 -14.52
C LEU A 105 -1.17 -12.35 -15.53
N VAL A 106 -0.16 -11.60 -15.98
CA VAL A 106 -0.39 -10.49 -16.90
C VAL A 106 -0.85 -10.97 -18.28
N LYS A 107 -0.36 -12.13 -18.75
CA LYS A 107 -0.93 -12.78 -19.95
C LYS A 107 -2.43 -13.03 -19.78
N LYS A 108 -2.88 -13.53 -18.62
CA LYS A 108 -4.30 -13.75 -18.32
C LYS A 108 -5.08 -12.44 -18.21
N MET A 109 -4.52 -11.43 -17.54
CA MET A 109 -5.13 -10.10 -17.43
C MET A 109 -5.45 -9.49 -18.80
N ARG A 110 -4.63 -9.76 -19.81
CA ARG A 110 -4.79 -9.19 -21.17
C ARG A 110 -5.57 -10.07 -22.14
N ASN A 111 -5.88 -11.31 -21.77
CA ASN A 111 -6.60 -12.23 -22.63
C ASN A 111 -8.11 -11.93 -22.60
N VAL A 112 -8.86 -12.58 -23.48
CA VAL A 112 -10.34 -12.54 -23.46
C VAL A 112 -10.84 -13.03 -22.09
N GLY A 113 -11.72 -12.27 -21.45
CA GLY A 113 -12.19 -12.52 -20.08
C GLY A 113 -11.24 -12.03 -18.98
N GLY A 114 -10.15 -11.35 -19.36
CA GLY A 114 -9.26 -10.62 -18.46
C GLY A 114 -9.85 -9.28 -18.00
N ILE A 115 -8.99 -8.38 -17.54
CA ILE A 115 -9.39 -7.04 -17.13
C ILE A 115 -9.78 -6.17 -18.33
N ARG A 116 -10.66 -5.20 -18.11
CA ARG A 116 -11.17 -4.32 -19.16
C ARG A 116 -10.17 -3.21 -19.51
N ILE A 117 -9.42 -3.43 -20.59
CA ILE A 117 -8.44 -2.48 -21.14
C ILE A 117 -9.07 -1.68 -22.27
N GLU A 118 -9.20 -0.36 -22.10
CA GLU A 118 -9.85 0.53 -23.06
C GLU A 118 -9.39 1.98 -22.91
N ASN A 119 -9.74 2.83 -23.86
CA ASN A 119 -9.49 4.27 -23.76
C ASN A 119 -10.53 4.89 -22.82
N ARG A 120 -10.09 5.68 -21.84
CA ARG A 120 -10.96 6.38 -20.91
C ARG A 120 -10.68 7.88 -20.93
N ARG A 121 -11.74 8.69 -20.82
CA ARG A 121 -11.62 10.14 -20.73
C ARG A 121 -11.82 10.57 -19.28
N TYR A 122 -10.94 11.43 -18.78
CA TYR A 122 -11.11 12.08 -17.49
C TYR A 122 -10.62 13.52 -17.58
N ASN A 123 -11.48 14.45 -17.18
CA ASN A 123 -11.34 15.88 -17.48
C ASN A 123 -11.15 16.11 -18.99
N LEU A 124 -10.11 16.87 -19.35
CA LEU A 124 -9.79 17.22 -20.74
C LEU A 124 -8.76 16.27 -21.37
N ARG A 125 -8.42 15.14 -20.71
CA ARG A 125 -7.43 14.18 -21.21
C ARG A 125 -8.05 12.83 -21.54
N VAL A 126 -7.53 12.19 -22.57
CA VAL A 126 -7.84 10.80 -22.93
C VAL A 126 -6.64 9.95 -22.51
N TYR A 127 -6.90 8.92 -21.71
CA TYR A 127 -5.92 7.92 -21.32
C TYR A 127 -6.16 6.68 -22.15
N HIS A 128 -5.22 6.37 -23.04
CA HIS A 128 -5.37 5.24 -23.95
C HIS A 128 -5.06 3.91 -23.25
N ARG A 129 -5.76 2.84 -23.64
CA ARG A 129 -5.46 1.46 -23.23
C ARG A 129 -5.19 1.29 -21.73
N CYS A 130 -5.99 1.95 -20.90
CA CYS A 130 -5.87 1.87 -19.45
C CYS A 130 -6.89 0.88 -18.88
N PHE A 131 -6.78 0.62 -17.58
CA PHE A 131 -7.75 -0.15 -16.80
C PHE A 131 -7.94 0.50 -15.42
N VAL A 132 -9.03 0.17 -14.74
CA VAL A 132 -9.38 0.75 -13.43
C VAL A 132 -8.84 -0.13 -12.31
N GLY A 133 -8.18 0.47 -11.31
CA GLY A 133 -7.63 -0.25 -10.15
C GLY A 133 -8.67 -1.09 -9.42
N LYS A 134 -9.83 -0.49 -9.13
CA LYS A 134 -10.96 -1.18 -8.50
C LYS A 134 -11.46 -2.41 -9.26
N GLU A 135 -11.55 -2.31 -10.58
CA GLU A 135 -11.94 -3.44 -11.44
C GLU A 135 -10.87 -4.54 -11.43
N ALA A 136 -9.59 -4.17 -11.44
CA ALA A 136 -8.48 -5.11 -11.35
C ALA A 136 -8.46 -5.85 -10.00
N VAL A 137 -8.74 -5.17 -8.89
CA VAL A 137 -8.84 -5.78 -7.55
C VAL A 137 -9.95 -6.84 -7.54
N ALA A 138 -11.15 -6.48 -8.01
CA ALA A 138 -12.26 -7.43 -8.10
C ALA A 138 -11.89 -8.66 -8.95
N TRP A 139 -11.24 -8.44 -10.10
CA TRP A 139 -10.78 -9.52 -10.96
C TRP A 139 -9.71 -10.40 -10.30
N PHE A 140 -8.73 -9.83 -9.58
CA PHE A 140 -7.73 -10.60 -8.85
C PHE A 140 -8.36 -11.50 -7.79
N MET A 141 -9.29 -10.96 -7.00
CA MET A 141 -10.00 -11.72 -5.97
C MET A 141 -10.76 -12.90 -6.57
N GLU A 142 -11.48 -12.65 -7.67
CA GLU A 142 -12.26 -13.68 -8.35
C GLU A 142 -11.37 -14.75 -8.99
N HIS A 143 -10.33 -14.34 -9.72
CA HIS A 143 -9.50 -15.24 -10.51
C HIS A 143 -8.53 -16.05 -9.65
N LEU A 144 -7.94 -15.42 -8.64
CA LEU A 144 -6.90 -16.04 -7.81
C LEU A 144 -7.44 -16.58 -6.47
N LYS A 145 -8.72 -16.32 -6.16
CA LYS A 145 -9.36 -16.67 -4.88
C LYS A 145 -8.55 -16.14 -3.69
N ILE A 146 -8.13 -14.88 -3.77
CA ILE A 146 -7.37 -14.18 -2.73
C ILE A 146 -8.24 -13.12 -2.04
N SER A 147 -7.85 -12.73 -0.82
CA SER A 147 -8.53 -11.65 -0.10
C SER A 147 -8.32 -10.30 -0.79
N HIS A 148 -9.15 -9.34 -0.42
CA HIS A 148 -9.06 -7.96 -0.91
C HIS A 148 -7.69 -7.33 -0.63
N GLU A 149 -7.16 -7.50 0.58
CA GLU A 149 -5.86 -6.96 0.96
C GLU A 149 -4.74 -7.57 0.11
N LYS A 150 -4.82 -8.88 -0.19
CA LYS A 150 -3.85 -9.57 -1.04
C LYS A 150 -3.93 -9.12 -2.49
N ALA A 151 -5.11 -8.81 -3.00
CA ALA A 151 -5.28 -8.24 -4.33
C ALA A 151 -4.62 -6.86 -4.44
N ILE A 152 -4.72 -6.01 -3.40
CA ILE A 152 -4.00 -4.73 -3.35
C ILE A 152 -2.49 -4.95 -3.33
N VAL A 153 -1.99 -5.84 -2.47
CA VAL A 153 -0.56 -6.18 -2.40
C VAL A 153 -0.03 -6.71 -3.74
N LEU A 154 -0.80 -7.56 -4.42
CA LEU A 154 -0.46 -8.05 -5.76
C LEU A 154 -0.37 -6.92 -6.79
N GLY A 155 -1.31 -5.97 -6.77
CA GLY A 155 -1.26 -4.79 -7.63
C GLY A 155 -0.06 -3.89 -7.34
N GLN A 156 0.31 -3.71 -6.07
CA GLN A 156 1.52 -2.99 -5.68
C GLN A 156 2.78 -3.70 -6.20
N ARG A 157 2.82 -5.03 -6.11
CA ARG A 157 3.92 -5.84 -6.66
C ARG A 157 4.03 -5.69 -8.19
N LEU A 158 2.91 -5.67 -8.91
CA LEU A 158 2.90 -5.42 -10.36
C LEU A 158 3.49 -4.04 -10.72
N ILE A 159 3.28 -3.01 -9.89
CA ILE A 159 3.93 -1.69 -10.06
C ILE A 159 5.42 -1.78 -9.77
N GLN A 160 5.81 -2.37 -8.63
CA GLN A 160 7.20 -2.49 -8.20
C GLN A 160 8.05 -3.25 -9.22
N GLU A 161 7.52 -4.32 -9.80
CA GLU A 161 8.17 -5.11 -10.86
C GLU A 161 7.99 -4.54 -12.27
N LYS A 162 7.43 -3.32 -12.39
CA LYS A 162 7.27 -2.57 -13.65
C LYS A 162 6.45 -3.30 -14.73
N TRP A 163 5.43 -4.05 -14.32
CA TRP A 163 4.43 -4.58 -15.26
C TRP A 163 3.37 -3.53 -15.60
N ILE A 164 2.96 -2.75 -14.60
CA ILE A 164 1.97 -1.68 -14.72
C ILE A 164 2.44 -0.40 -14.02
N HIS A 165 1.80 0.71 -14.31
CA HIS A 165 1.98 1.97 -13.59
C HIS A 165 0.67 2.76 -13.57
N HIS A 166 0.57 3.72 -12.64
CA HIS A 166 -0.49 4.72 -12.69
C HIS A 166 -0.29 5.62 -13.92
N VAL A 167 -1.35 5.99 -14.62
CA VAL A 167 -1.24 6.76 -15.88
C VAL A 167 -0.58 8.14 -15.74
N THR A 168 -0.50 8.70 -14.54
CA THR A 168 0.27 9.93 -14.24
C THR A 168 1.56 9.68 -13.44
N ASN A 169 1.85 8.43 -13.06
CA ASN A 169 2.96 8.03 -12.19
C ASN A 169 2.95 8.64 -10.76
N GLU A 170 1.82 9.20 -10.31
CA GLU A 170 1.70 9.87 -9.00
C GLU A 170 1.17 8.98 -7.87
N HIS A 171 0.75 7.75 -8.18
CA HIS A 171 0.07 6.88 -7.22
C HIS A 171 0.62 5.45 -7.22
N GLU A 172 0.71 4.87 -6.02
CA GLU A 172 0.77 3.43 -5.83
C GLU A 172 -0.55 2.77 -6.24
N PHE A 173 -0.56 1.44 -6.30
CA PHE A 173 -1.76 0.69 -6.63
C PHE A 173 -2.79 0.76 -5.48
N LYS A 174 -4.04 1.07 -5.84
CA LYS A 174 -5.17 1.21 -4.91
C LYS A 174 -6.45 0.62 -5.48
N ASP A 175 -7.31 0.14 -4.59
CA ASP A 175 -8.69 -0.23 -4.89
C ASP A 175 -9.59 1.01 -5.04
N GLU A 176 -9.28 1.84 -6.04
CA GLU A 176 -9.96 3.09 -6.33
C GLU A 176 -10.24 3.23 -7.83
N ASN A 177 -11.03 4.23 -8.21
CA ASN A 177 -11.31 4.57 -9.60
C ASN A 177 -10.11 5.32 -10.25
N LEU A 178 -8.90 4.83 -10.03
CA LEU A 178 -7.66 5.32 -10.64
C LEU A 178 -7.33 4.49 -11.87
N PHE A 179 -6.64 5.12 -12.82
CA PHE A 179 -6.29 4.47 -14.08
C PHE A 179 -4.85 3.98 -14.06
N TYR A 180 -4.68 2.75 -14.51
CA TYR A 180 -3.37 2.11 -14.65
C TYR A 180 -3.17 1.63 -16.08
N ARG A 181 -1.92 1.50 -16.48
CA ARG A 181 -1.52 1.05 -17.80
C ARG A 181 -0.38 0.06 -17.69
N PHE A 182 -0.31 -0.86 -18.63
CA PHE A 182 0.88 -1.70 -18.79
C PHE A 182 1.99 -0.93 -19.50
N TYR A 183 3.23 -1.12 -19.07
CA TYR A 183 4.38 -0.39 -19.64
C TYR A 183 4.57 -0.59 -21.14
N TRP A 184 4.21 -1.75 -21.70
CA TRP A 184 4.32 -1.97 -23.16
C TRP A 184 3.25 -1.22 -23.97
N ASP A 185 2.18 -0.73 -23.34
CA ASP A 185 1.12 0.03 -24.01
C ASP A 185 1.44 1.55 -24.05
N GLU A 186 2.53 2.00 -23.40
CA GLU A 186 3.00 3.40 -23.41
C GLU A 186 3.34 3.90 -24.82
N LYS A 187 3.93 3.04 -25.65
CA LYS A 187 4.43 3.39 -26.99
C LYS A 187 3.34 3.75 -28.02
N LEU A 188 2.09 3.87 -27.60
CA LEU A 188 0.96 4.26 -28.44
C LEU A 188 0.46 5.69 -28.17
N GLU A 189 1.03 6.40 -27.19
CA GLU A 189 0.71 7.82 -26.94
C GLU A 189 1.50 8.80 -27.81
N GLU A 190 2.57 8.35 -28.47
CA GLU A 190 3.32 9.19 -29.41
C GLU A 190 2.62 9.26 -30.78
N LYS A 191 1.47 9.96 -30.84
CA LYS A 191 1.06 10.68 -32.06
C LYS A 191 0.61 12.10 -31.71
N PRO A 192 1.16 13.11 -32.40
CA PRO A 192 1.17 14.49 -31.91
C PRO A 192 -0.11 15.23 -32.32
N GLU A 193 -0.99 15.53 -31.36
CA GLU A 193 -2.01 16.57 -31.53
C GLU A 193 -1.45 18.00 -31.33
N GLU A 194 -0.13 18.14 -31.18
CA GLU A 194 0.57 19.43 -31.15
C GLU A 194 1.20 19.76 -32.52
N LYS A 195 0.36 19.86 -33.56
CA LYS A 195 0.67 20.57 -34.81
C LYS A 195 -0.56 21.27 -35.39
N LEU A 196 -1.32 22.00 -34.57
CA LEU A 196 -2.36 22.90 -35.09
C LEU A 196 -2.48 24.18 -34.27
N LEU A 197 -1.39 24.92 -34.08
CA LEU A 197 -1.45 26.37 -33.83
C LEU A 197 -0.17 27.07 -34.36
N ASP A 198 0.13 26.91 -35.65
CA ASP A 198 0.94 27.91 -36.35
C ASP A 198 0.02 29.05 -36.79
N GLY A 199 -0.24 29.98 -35.86
CA GLY A 199 -1.01 31.22 -36.07
C GLY A 199 -0.40 32.21 -37.06
N ASN A 200 0.55 31.78 -37.91
CA ASN A 200 1.24 32.63 -38.89
C ASN A 200 1.09 32.18 -40.36
N LYS A 201 0.10 31.32 -40.67
CA LYS A 201 -0.31 31.02 -42.06
C LYS A 201 -1.73 31.48 -42.44
N ILE A 202 -2.40 32.29 -41.61
CA ILE A 202 -3.74 32.86 -41.91
C ILE A 202 -3.65 34.25 -42.59
N LYS A 203 -2.56 34.55 -43.31
CA LYS A 203 -2.47 35.76 -44.15
C LYS A 203 -1.87 35.47 -45.52
N LYS A 204 -2.43 34.50 -46.25
CA LYS A 204 -2.20 34.42 -47.70
C LYS A 204 -3.33 33.83 -48.55
N PHE A 205 -4.53 33.67 -47.99
CA PHE A 205 -5.70 33.20 -48.75
C PHE A 205 -6.87 34.20 -48.83
N PHE A 206 -6.71 35.42 -48.29
CA PHE A 206 -7.65 36.53 -48.50
C PHE A 206 -6.90 37.83 -48.85
N SER A 207 -6.22 37.86 -50.01
CA SER A 207 -5.83 39.12 -50.66
C SER A 207 -5.48 38.90 -52.15
N LEU A 208 -6.45 38.42 -52.93
CA LEU A 208 -6.49 38.66 -54.38
C LEU A 208 -7.97 38.82 -54.75
N SER A 209 -8.43 40.07 -54.69
CA SER A 209 -9.47 40.65 -55.55
C SER A 209 -8.76 41.66 -56.42
#